data_AF-A0A953SUC1-F1
#
_entry.id   AF-A0A953SUC1-F1
#
_cell.length_a   1.000
_cell.length_b   1.000
_cell.length_c   1.000
_cell.angle_alpha   90.00
_cell.angle_beta   90.00
_cell.angle_gamma   90.00
#
_symmetry.space_group_name_H-M   'P 1'
#
loop_
_entity.id
_entity.type
_entity.pdbx_description
1 polymer ?
#
loop_
_entity_poly.entity_id
_entity_poly.type
_entity_poly.pdbx_seq_one_letter_code
_entity_poly.pdbx_strand_id
1 'polypeptide(L)'
;NKPVSFNVSVTNYSERDAVNEVVSLYINGERSSQQSVNIKSGATQVLNLEAPVKQTGFVEVFAKLEDDDILQDNTRYTNLYIPEEIPIIIFESSQGDAKFVELALTAADNGKALKVIVKNLNQFNSIDLNKYRVAIIIGTEALQNIARLKEYINNGGGLILMPGSETKLSSFNNFVSSIGLPVVVGESGGANNNYSIRFGEVDFDHPLFQNIFFKNEKKKIESPEINHHFKLNNSAARNIIKLADGSVFLSEYKMEVGKVLLFGVAPVLSWSNFPLKSIFVPLINKSAYYLSFAEKNRQKYFTGDAIVVNLKGESVPQLKVLTPDKTEDIINTNNTANSFVQYSKTSSAGIYKFYNAKELIDVVSVNVKPDESIAEYSSINDFREYLNKISFAGKLVEINKDEDISRIIMQARFGTELWKIFLLIALLLALVEMLTSKSAKKDLAHL
;
A
#
# COMPACT_ATOMS: atom_id res chain seq x y z
N ASN A 1 -20.97 -5.75 6.51
CA ASN A 1 -21.49 -6.59 5.40
C ASN A 1 -21.23 -6.05 3.99
N LYS A 2 -20.45 -4.98 3.79
CA LYS A 2 -20.07 -4.57 2.42
C LYS A 2 -18.88 -5.43 1.96
N PRO A 3 -18.85 -5.90 0.70
CA PRO A 3 -17.70 -6.64 0.17
C PRO A 3 -16.47 -5.74 0.07
N VAL A 4 -15.34 -6.26 0.52
CA VAL A 4 -14.01 -5.68 0.32
C VAL A 4 -13.30 -6.54 -0.73
N SER A 5 -12.62 -5.87 -1.66
CA SER A 5 -11.86 -6.50 -2.74
C SER A 5 -10.38 -6.56 -2.35
N PHE A 6 -9.77 -7.71 -2.56
CA PHE A 6 -8.36 -7.98 -2.29
C PHE A 6 -7.68 -8.43 -3.58
N ASN A 7 -6.63 -7.72 -3.98
CA ASN A 7 -5.78 -8.13 -5.09
C ASN A 7 -4.67 -9.04 -4.54
N VAL A 8 -4.65 -10.29 -5.01
CA VAL A 8 -3.66 -11.30 -4.63
C VAL A 8 -2.81 -11.61 -5.85
N SER A 9 -1.51 -11.35 -5.75
CA SER A 9 -0.55 -11.70 -6.80
C SER A 9 0.06 -13.06 -6.49
N VAL A 10 0.01 -13.97 -7.45
CA VAL A 10 0.58 -15.31 -7.35
C VAL A 10 1.54 -15.51 -8.52
N THR A 11 2.75 -15.98 -8.23
CA THR A 11 3.80 -16.23 -9.23
C THR A 11 4.14 -17.70 -9.22
N ASN A 12 4.19 -18.32 -10.39
CA ASN A 12 4.66 -19.69 -10.56
C ASN A 12 6.14 -19.67 -10.95
N TYR A 13 7.03 -20.05 -10.02
CA TYR A 13 8.48 -20.14 -10.26
C TYR A 13 8.92 -21.49 -10.83
N SER A 14 8.01 -22.46 -11.00
CA SER A 14 8.36 -23.77 -11.55
C SER A 14 8.48 -23.74 -13.08
N GLU A 15 9.17 -24.75 -13.64
CA GLU A 15 9.29 -24.97 -15.09
C GLU A 15 7.99 -25.53 -15.73
N ARG A 16 6.95 -25.81 -14.93
CA ARG A 16 5.70 -26.41 -15.38
C ARG A 16 4.54 -25.45 -15.18
N ASP A 17 3.52 -25.57 -16.03
CA ASP A 17 2.29 -24.83 -15.84
C ASP A 17 1.54 -25.37 -14.60
N ALA A 18 1.12 -24.46 -13.73
CA ALA A 18 0.25 -24.75 -12.59
C ALA A 18 -1.21 -24.62 -13.06
N VAL A 19 -2.01 -25.66 -12.88
CA VAL A 19 -3.34 -25.79 -13.49
C VAL A 19 -4.37 -26.10 -12.42
N ASN A 20 -5.43 -25.29 -12.37
CA ASN A 20 -6.55 -25.36 -11.43
C ASN A 20 -6.13 -25.22 -9.96
N GLU A 21 -5.03 -24.53 -9.69
CA GLU A 21 -4.62 -24.19 -8.33
C GLU A 21 -5.67 -23.33 -7.64
N VAL A 22 -5.96 -23.59 -6.37
CA VAL A 22 -6.96 -22.83 -5.61
C VAL A 22 -6.31 -21.80 -4.69
N VAL A 23 -6.70 -20.54 -4.88
CA VAL A 23 -6.33 -19.45 -3.97
C VAL A 23 -7.51 -19.12 -3.06
N SER A 24 -7.34 -19.32 -1.77
CA SER A 24 -8.36 -19.09 -0.75
C SER A 24 -8.08 -17.82 0.04
N LEU A 25 -9.10 -16.97 0.22
CA LEU A 25 -9.07 -15.80 1.07
C LEU A 25 -9.74 -16.11 2.41
N TYR A 26 -9.04 -15.81 3.50
CA TYR A 26 -9.52 -15.95 4.86
C TYR A 26 -9.65 -14.57 5.52
N ILE A 27 -10.75 -14.38 6.25
CA ILE A 27 -11.01 -13.19 7.05
C ILE A 27 -11.31 -13.64 8.48
N ASN A 28 -10.54 -13.14 9.46
CA ASN A 28 -10.63 -13.55 10.86
C ASN A 28 -10.59 -15.08 11.06
N GLY A 29 -9.79 -15.78 10.23
CA GLY A 29 -9.65 -17.24 10.25
C GLY A 29 -10.74 -18.01 9.50
N GLU A 30 -11.81 -17.37 9.04
CA GLU A 30 -12.87 -18.01 8.25
C GLU A 30 -12.61 -17.87 6.75
N ARG A 31 -12.65 -18.98 6.00
CA ARG A 31 -12.55 -18.95 4.53
C ARG A 31 -13.75 -18.20 3.96
N SER A 32 -13.49 -17.04 3.39
CA SER A 32 -14.52 -16.07 2.97
C SER A 32 -14.70 -16.02 1.45
N SER A 33 -13.69 -16.41 0.68
CA SER A 33 -13.74 -16.47 -0.79
C SER A 33 -12.66 -17.43 -1.29
N GLN A 34 -12.81 -17.96 -2.50
CA GLN A 34 -11.77 -18.73 -3.19
C GLN A 34 -11.93 -18.60 -4.71
N GLN A 35 -10.82 -18.74 -5.42
CA GLN A 35 -10.80 -18.72 -6.89
C GLN A 35 -9.76 -19.70 -7.42
N SER A 36 -10.10 -20.43 -8.48
CA SER A 36 -9.15 -21.27 -9.22
C SER A 36 -8.33 -20.43 -10.19
N VAL A 37 -7.05 -20.75 -10.35
CA VAL A 37 -6.14 -20.05 -11.25
C VAL A 37 -5.29 -21.03 -12.05
N ASN A 38 -5.03 -20.67 -13.31
CA ASN A 38 -4.05 -21.34 -14.16
C ASN A 38 -2.88 -20.37 -14.35
N ILE A 39 -1.68 -20.78 -13.96
CA ILE A 39 -0.49 -19.94 -13.99
C ILE A 39 0.58 -20.64 -14.82
N LYS A 40 0.92 -20.06 -15.97
CA LYS A 40 2.01 -20.57 -16.80
C LYS A 40 3.33 -20.56 -16.04
N SER A 41 4.25 -21.43 -16.42
CA SER A 41 5.63 -21.40 -15.92
C SER A 41 6.22 -19.99 -16.02
N GLY A 42 6.83 -19.51 -14.93
CA GLY A 42 7.46 -18.19 -14.82
C GLY A 42 6.48 -17.00 -14.82
N ALA A 43 5.17 -17.23 -14.88
CA ALA A 43 4.18 -16.16 -14.98
C ALA A 43 3.62 -15.74 -13.62
N THR A 44 3.19 -14.48 -13.56
CA THR A 44 2.41 -13.94 -12.44
C THR A 44 0.96 -13.73 -12.87
N GLN A 45 0.03 -14.11 -12.01
CA GLN A 45 -1.40 -13.82 -12.14
C GLN A 45 -1.87 -12.99 -10.95
N VAL A 46 -2.74 -12.01 -11.22
CA VAL A 46 -3.36 -11.19 -10.17
C VAL A 46 -4.84 -11.55 -10.09
N LEU A 47 -5.24 -12.08 -8.94
CA LEU A 47 -6.60 -12.47 -8.63
C LEU A 47 -7.28 -11.37 -7.82
N ASN A 48 -8.56 -11.12 -8.10
CA ASN A 48 -9.39 -10.20 -7.33
C ASN A 48 -10.41 -11.01 -6.54
N LEU A 49 -10.12 -11.21 -5.26
CA LEU A 49 -10.97 -11.93 -4.32
C LEU A 49 -11.84 -10.91 -3.56
N GLU A 50 -13.15 -11.03 -3.70
CA GLU A 50 -14.12 -10.21 -2.96
C GLU A 50 -14.72 -11.00 -1.80
N ALA A 51 -14.79 -10.39 -0.62
CA ALA A 51 -15.40 -11.00 0.56
C ALA A 51 -16.07 -9.95 1.47
N PRO A 52 -17.25 -10.26 2.06
CA PRO A 52 -17.93 -9.37 2.98
C PRO A 52 -17.21 -9.31 4.33
N VAL A 53 -16.87 -8.11 4.80
CA VAL A 53 -16.39 -7.93 6.16
C VAL A 53 -17.58 -7.66 7.09
N LYS A 54 -17.72 -8.50 8.12
CA LYS A 54 -18.88 -8.54 9.01
C LYS A 54 -18.66 -7.83 10.35
N GLN A 55 -17.41 -7.51 10.70
CA GLN A 55 -17.02 -6.96 12.01
C GLN A 55 -16.29 -5.62 11.84
N THR A 56 -16.42 -4.76 12.85
CA THR A 56 -15.63 -3.53 13.02
C THR A 56 -14.35 -3.86 13.81
N GLY A 57 -13.45 -2.89 13.94
CA GLY A 57 -12.14 -3.05 14.54
C GLY A 57 -11.09 -3.58 13.57
N PHE A 58 -10.02 -4.15 14.13
CA PHE A 58 -8.99 -4.82 13.34
C PHE A 58 -9.51 -6.13 12.78
N VAL A 59 -9.30 -6.33 11.48
CA VAL A 59 -9.72 -7.50 10.73
C VAL A 59 -8.48 -8.11 10.11
N GLU A 60 -8.30 -9.38 10.41
CA GLU A 60 -7.19 -10.20 9.96
C GLU A 60 -7.54 -10.79 8.61
N VAL A 61 -6.62 -10.69 7.65
CA VAL A 61 -6.83 -11.20 6.31
C VAL A 61 -5.61 -11.97 5.86
N PHE A 62 -5.79 -13.14 5.28
CA PHE A 62 -4.70 -13.81 4.58
C PHE A 62 -5.21 -14.54 3.34
N ALA A 63 -4.37 -14.56 2.31
CA ALA A 63 -4.56 -15.43 1.17
C ALA A 63 -3.67 -16.67 1.36
N LYS A 64 -4.21 -17.84 1.00
CA LYS A 64 -3.50 -19.12 1.10
C LYS A 64 -3.65 -19.92 -0.21
N LEU A 65 -2.54 -20.46 -0.70
CA LEU A 65 -2.45 -21.44 -1.79
C LEU A 65 -2.64 -22.87 -1.24
N GLU A 66 -2.80 -23.83 -2.15
CA GLU A 66 -2.68 -25.25 -1.80
C GLU A 66 -1.25 -25.58 -1.37
N ASP A 67 -1.10 -26.59 -0.52
CA ASP A 67 0.21 -26.93 0.06
C ASP A 67 1.09 -27.59 -1.02
N ASP A 68 2.32 -27.11 -1.17
CA ASP A 68 3.35 -27.65 -2.06
C ASP A 68 4.66 -27.96 -1.30
N ASP A 69 5.79 -28.06 -2.01
CA ASP A 69 7.10 -28.36 -1.40
C ASP A 69 7.65 -27.21 -0.53
N ILE A 70 7.19 -25.96 -0.73
CA ILE A 70 7.65 -24.75 -0.03
C ILE A 70 6.49 -24.14 0.76
N LEU A 71 6.13 -24.77 1.89
CA LEU A 71 4.97 -24.35 2.69
C LEU A 71 5.01 -22.89 3.20
N GLN A 72 6.19 -22.31 3.32
CA GLN A 72 6.41 -20.99 3.94
C GLN A 72 5.94 -19.82 3.07
N ASP A 73 5.81 -19.98 1.75
CA ASP A 73 5.39 -18.91 0.84
C ASP A 73 3.93 -19.02 0.39
N ASN A 74 3.29 -20.14 0.69
CA ASN A 74 1.89 -20.40 0.37
C ASN A 74 0.89 -19.49 1.09
N THR A 75 1.30 -18.72 2.11
CA THR A 75 0.40 -17.83 2.86
C THR A 75 0.92 -16.41 2.92
N ARG A 76 0.04 -15.44 2.59
CA ARG A 76 0.33 -14.01 2.68
C ARG A 76 -0.70 -13.26 3.50
N TYR A 77 -0.24 -12.55 4.53
CA TYR A 77 -1.03 -11.87 5.54
C TYR A 77 -1.14 -10.36 5.26
N THR A 78 -2.31 -9.82 5.57
CA THR A 78 -2.57 -8.39 5.68
C THR A 78 -3.60 -8.14 6.78
N ASN A 79 -3.83 -6.88 7.11
CA ASN A 79 -4.87 -6.50 8.05
C ASN A 79 -5.50 -5.17 7.62
N LEU A 80 -6.71 -4.95 8.11
CA LEU A 80 -7.47 -3.73 7.88
C LEU A 80 -8.15 -3.31 9.17
N TYR A 81 -8.34 -2.00 9.35
CA TYR A 81 -9.08 -1.46 10.49
C TYR A 81 -10.38 -0.83 9.99
N ILE A 82 -11.52 -1.34 10.43
CA ILE A 82 -12.84 -0.80 10.13
C ILE A 82 -13.35 -0.06 11.37
N PRO A 83 -13.38 1.28 11.38
CA PRO A 83 -13.94 2.00 12.52
C PRO A 83 -15.44 1.66 12.68
N GLU A 84 -15.90 1.58 13.92
CA GLU A 84 -17.33 1.41 14.22
C GLU A 84 -18.14 2.62 13.74
N GLU A 85 -17.59 3.81 13.98
CA GLU A 85 -18.18 5.08 13.58
C GLU A 85 -17.12 5.96 12.91
N ILE A 86 -17.52 6.67 11.87
CA ILE A 86 -16.71 7.64 11.17
C ILE A 86 -17.24 9.02 11.54
N PRO A 87 -16.59 9.75 12.46
CA PRO A 87 -16.99 11.10 12.82
C PRO A 87 -16.68 12.05 11.65
N ILE A 88 -17.72 12.73 11.19
CA ILE A 88 -17.68 13.73 10.12
C ILE A 88 -18.20 15.05 10.68
N ILE A 89 -17.46 16.12 10.44
CA ILE A 89 -17.94 17.48 10.73
C ILE A 89 -18.19 18.22 9.42
N ILE A 90 -19.34 18.89 9.34
CA ILE A 90 -19.68 19.81 8.25
C ILE A 90 -19.69 21.22 8.80
N PHE A 91 -18.95 22.10 8.15
CA PHE A 91 -19.02 23.53 8.36
C PHE A 91 -19.72 24.21 7.19
N GLU A 92 -20.77 24.97 7.46
CA GLU A 92 -21.45 25.80 6.46
C GLU A 92 -21.26 27.30 6.77
N SER A 93 -21.04 28.10 5.73
CA SER A 93 -20.99 29.57 5.86
C SER A 93 -22.41 30.14 6.00
N SER A 94 -23.32 29.72 5.11
CA SER A 94 -24.73 30.09 5.10
C SER A 94 -25.60 28.95 5.62
N GLN A 95 -26.60 29.29 6.42
CA GLN A 95 -27.48 28.29 7.03
C GLN A 95 -28.26 27.52 5.95
N GLY A 96 -28.16 26.19 5.97
CA GLY A 96 -28.90 25.30 5.07
C GLY A 96 -28.14 24.86 3.82
N ASP A 97 -26.96 25.43 3.55
CA ASP A 97 -26.09 24.98 2.44
C ASP A 97 -25.64 23.53 2.63
N ALA A 98 -25.50 23.05 3.87
CA ALA A 98 -25.13 21.68 4.18
C ALA A 98 -26.26 20.66 4.01
N LYS A 99 -27.52 21.10 3.88
CA LYS A 99 -28.71 20.24 4.03
C LYS A 99 -28.69 18.99 3.14
N PHE A 100 -28.36 19.15 1.86
CA PHE A 100 -28.33 18.00 0.94
C PHE A 100 -27.18 17.04 1.27
N VAL A 101 -26.01 17.56 1.62
CA VAL A 101 -24.83 16.75 2.00
C VAL A 101 -25.10 15.99 3.29
N GLU A 102 -25.68 16.64 4.31
CA GLU A 102 -26.08 16.02 5.57
C GLU A 102 -27.08 14.88 5.32
N LEU A 103 -28.14 15.12 4.54
CA LEU A 103 -29.12 14.09 4.19
C LEU A 103 -28.47 12.93 3.44
N ALA A 104 -27.58 13.19 2.48
CA ALA A 104 -26.90 12.14 1.74
C ALA A 104 -26.06 11.23 2.66
N LEU A 105 -25.34 11.80 3.61
CA LEU A 105 -24.47 11.05 4.53
C LEU A 105 -25.26 10.29 5.60
N THR A 106 -26.44 10.78 5.99
CA THR A 106 -27.26 10.15 7.03
C THR A 106 -28.25 9.11 6.49
N ALA A 107 -28.66 9.22 5.22
CA ALA A 107 -29.68 8.35 4.62
C ALA A 107 -29.28 6.88 4.44
N ALA A 108 -28.00 6.56 4.25
CA ALA A 108 -27.58 5.21 3.83
C ALA A 108 -27.61 4.15 4.94
N ASP A 109 -27.52 4.55 6.22
CA ASP A 109 -27.50 3.64 7.38
C ASP A 109 -28.12 4.29 8.64
N ASN A 110 -29.08 5.22 8.44
CA ASN A 110 -29.68 6.03 9.50
C ASN A 110 -28.64 6.72 10.41
N GLY A 111 -27.51 7.16 9.85
CA GLY A 111 -26.42 7.79 10.61
C GLY A 111 -25.72 6.88 11.63
N LYS A 112 -25.75 5.56 11.46
CA LYS A 112 -25.02 4.62 12.33
C LYS A 112 -23.52 4.66 12.04
N ALA A 113 -23.12 4.32 10.81
CA ALA A 113 -21.70 4.30 10.44
C ALA A 113 -21.06 5.70 10.27
N LEU A 114 -21.79 6.67 9.70
CA LEU A 114 -21.30 8.05 9.52
C LEU A 114 -21.95 8.96 10.56
N LYS A 115 -21.15 9.48 11.50
CA LYS A 115 -21.61 10.40 12.54
C LYS A 115 -21.39 11.82 12.10
N VAL A 116 -22.45 12.43 11.56
CA VAL A 116 -22.39 13.78 10.99
C VAL A 116 -22.80 14.80 12.05
N ILE A 117 -21.98 15.83 12.19
CA ILE A 117 -22.30 17.03 12.98
C ILE A 117 -22.18 18.25 12.08
N VAL A 118 -23.23 19.04 11.99
CA VAL A 118 -23.22 20.32 11.26
C VAL A 118 -22.97 21.48 12.23
N LYS A 119 -22.08 22.39 11.85
CA LYS A 119 -21.75 23.62 12.59
C LYS A 119 -21.65 24.79 11.63
N ASN A 120 -21.85 26.00 12.14
CA ASN A 120 -21.51 27.18 11.35
C ASN A 120 -19.98 27.32 11.27
N LEU A 121 -19.47 27.80 10.14
CA LEU A 121 -18.05 27.98 9.88
C LEU A 121 -17.38 28.91 10.92
N ASN A 122 -18.12 29.87 11.50
CA ASN A 122 -17.59 30.74 12.57
C ASN A 122 -17.19 29.97 13.85
N GLN A 123 -17.70 28.74 14.04
CA GLN A 123 -17.38 27.88 15.18
C GLN A 123 -16.13 27.03 14.93
N PHE A 124 -15.50 27.10 13.75
CA PHE A 124 -14.36 26.27 13.39
C PHE A 124 -13.25 26.28 14.46
N ASN A 125 -12.92 27.46 14.98
CA ASN A 125 -11.84 27.61 15.95
C ASN A 125 -12.13 26.97 17.31
N SER A 126 -13.39 26.77 17.69
CA SER A 126 -13.75 26.13 18.96
C SER A 126 -13.85 24.60 18.86
N ILE A 127 -13.81 24.04 17.66
CA ILE A 127 -13.89 22.59 17.46
C ILE A 127 -12.51 21.97 17.35
N ASP A 128 -12.30 20.83 17.99
CA ASP A 128 -11.12 19.99 17.78
C ASP A 128 -11.30 19.08 16.55
N LEU A 129 -10.62 19.42 15.45
CA LEU A 129 -10.67 18.65 14.19
C LEU A 129 -10.09 17.24 14.34
N ASN A 130 -9.18 17.00 15.29
CA ASN A 130 -8.56 15.69 15.48
C ASN A 130 -9.56 14.60 15.91
N LYS A 131 -10.75 15.00 16.38
CA LYS A 131 -11.86 14.10 16.70
C LYS A 131 -12.62 13.61 15.48
N TYR A 132 -12.38 14.18 14.31
CA TYR A 132 -13.12 13.91 13.08
C TYR A 132 -12.20 13.32 12.01
N ARG A 133 -12.67 12.28 11.32
CA ARG A 133 -11.92 11.66 10.22
C ARG A 133 -12.06 12.43 8.92
N VAL A 134 -13.19 13.10 8.73
CA VAL A 134 -13.46 13.93 7.57
C VAL A 134 -14.06 15.26 8.01
N ALA A 135 -13.51 16.35 7.50
CA ALA A 135 -14.12 17.67 7.54
C ALA A 135 -14.74 17.98 6.16
N ILE A 136 -15.93 18.56 6.15
CA ILE A 136 -16.60 19.08 4.96
C ILE A 136 -16.78 20.57 5.17
N ILE A 137 -16.31 21.39 4.25
CA ILE A 137 -16.44 22.84 4.29
C ILE A 137 -17.25 23.29 3.09
N ILE A 138 -18.37 23.96 3.36
CA ILE A 138 -19.30 24.49 2.36
C ILE A 138 -19.32 26.02 2.52
N GLY A 139 -18.65 26.68 1.57
CA GLY A 139 -18.34 28.10 1.61
C GLY A 139 -17.12 28.46 2.47
N THR A 140 -16.56 29.66 2.26
CA THR A 140 -15.23 30.02 2.80
C THR A 140 -15.20 31.35 3.57
N GLU A 141 -16.35 32.00 3.77
CA GLU A 141 -16.41 33.45 4.03
C GLU A 141 -16.13 33.86 5.48
N ALA A 142 -15.92 32.89 6.36
CA ALA A 142 -15.71 33.11 7.79
C ALA A 142 -14.50 32.35 8.38
N LEU A 143 -13.74 31.58 7.59
CA LEU A 143 -12.68 30.75 8.15
C LEU A 143 -11.45 31.59 8.51
N GLN A 144 -11.28 31.85 9.81
CA GLN A 144 -10.05 32.38 10.38
C GLN A 144 -9.19 31.21 10.89
N ASN A 145 -7.87 31.25 10.67
CA ASN A 145 -6.89 30.20 11.05
C ASN A 145 -6.80 28.97 10.13
N ILE A 146 -6.46 29.21 8.86
CA ILE A 146 -6.26 28.18 7.83
C ILE A 146 -5.09 27.23 8.14
N ALA A 147 -4.09 27.70 8.91
CA ALA A 147 -2.94 26.88 9.31
C ALA A 147 -3.36 25.59 10.04
N ARG A 148 -4.36 25.69 10.93
CA ARG A 148 -4.89 24.54 11.66
C ARG A 148 -5.59 23.53 10.74
N LEU A 149 -6.32 24.01 9.74
CA LEU A 149 -6.92 23.14 8.72
C LEU A 149 -5.85 22.43 7.90
N LYS A 150 -4.79 23.15 7.52
CA LYS A 150 -3.66 22.58 6.78
C LYS A 150 -2.93 21.51 7.59
N GLU A 151 -2.69 21.75 8.87
CA GLU A 151 -2.11 20.76 9.79
C GLU A 151 -3.00 19.51 9.91
N TYR A 152 -4.31 19.68 10.07
CA TYR A 152 -5.27 18.58 10.09
C TYR A 152 -5.17 17.71 8.83
N ILE A 153 -5.13 18.33 7.64
CA ILE A 153 -5.00 17.60 6.38
C ILE A 153 -3.65 16.89 6.31
N ASN A 154 -2.55 17.59 6.59
CA ASN A 154 -1.20 17.01 6.52
C ASN A 154 -1.04 15.79 7.45
N ASN A 155 -1.73 15.78 8.59
CA ASN A 155 -1.74 14.68 9.54
C ASN A 155 -2.66 13.51 9.15
N GLY A 156 -3.20 13.50 7.92
CA GLY A 156 -4.04 12.42 7.38
C GLY A 156 -5.54 12.68 7.46
N GLY A 157 -5.97 13.89 7.83
CA GLY A 157 -7.36 14.31 7.79
C GLY A 157 -7.89 14.40 6.36
N GLY A 158 -9.12 13.96 6.16
CA GLY A 158 -9.82 14.09 4.89
C GLY A 158 -10.60 15.39 4.80
N LEU A 159 -10.50 16.13 3.68
CA LEU A 159 -11.29 17.35 3.44
C LEU A 159 -12.16 17.20 2.19
N ILE A 160 -13.45 17.52 2.32
CA ILE A 160 -14.31 17.87 1.17
C ILE A 160 -14.51 19.38 1.19
N LEU A 161 -14.14 20.06 0.11
CA LEU A 161 -14.34 21.50 -0.05
C LEU A 161 -15.32 21.78 -1.19
N MET A 162 -16.36 22.53 -0.89
CA MET A 162 -17.37 22.99 -1.85
C MET A 162 -17.58 24.49 -1.66
N PRO A 163 -17.89 25.26 -2.72
CA PRO A 163 -18.46 26.59 -2.53
C PRO A 163 -19.85 26.47 -1.87
N GLY A 164 -20.26 27.54 -1.18
CA GLY A 164 -21.62 27.72 -0.67
C GLY A 164 -22.44 28.62 -1.60
N SER A 165 -23.72 28.81 -1.27
CA SER A 165 -24.67 29.60 -2.07
C SER A 165 -24.20 31.03 -2.34
N GLU A 166 -23.61 31.66 -1.32
CA GLU A 166 -23.15 33.06 -1.35
C GLU A 166 -21.65 33.22 -1.63
N THR A 167 -20.92 32.10 -1.80
CA THR A 167 -19.45 32.11 -1.89
C THR A 167 -18.96 32.92 -3.08
N LYS A 168 -18.13 33.92 -2.79
CA LYS A 168 -17.46 34.73 -3.82
C LYS A 168 -16.23 34.05 -4.40
N LEU A 169 -15.96 34.29 -5.69
CA LEU A 169 -14.78 33.77 -6.37
C LEU A 169 -13.46 34.15 -5.68
N SER A 170 -13.34 35.40 -5.23
CA SER A 170 -12.10 35.90 -4.61
C SER A 170 -11.83 35.25 -3.26
N SER A 171 -12.86 35.08 -2.40
CA SER A 171 -12.72 34.41 -1.11
C SER A 171 -12.41 32.93 -1.28
N PHE A 172 -13.01 32.26 -2.27
CA PHE A 172 -12.71 30.86 -2.59
C PHE A 172 -11.29 30.67 -3.12
N ASN A 173 -10.83 31.50 -4.05
CA ASN A 173 -9.45 31.50 -4.56
C ASN A 173 -8.42 31.72 -3.44
N ASN A 174 -8.67 32.68 -2.56
CA ASN A 174 -7.80 32.93 -1.41
C ASN A 174 -7.74 31.74 -0.46
N PHE A 175 -8.88 31.09 -0.22
CA PHE A 175 -8.94 29.90 0.62
C PHE A 175 -8.13 28.74 0.06
N VAL A 176 -8.38 28.35 -1.20
CA VAL A 176 -7.69 27.21 -1.84
C VAL A 176 -6.19 27.43 -1.96
N SER A 177 -5.75 28.67 -2.24
CA SER A 177 -4.33 29.02 -2.23
C SER A 177 -3.71 28.94 -0.83
N SER A 178 -4.43 29.38 0.21
CA SER A 178 -3.94 29.40 1.59
C SER A 178 -3.78 28.00 2.19
N ILE A 179 -4.65 27.05 1.85
CA ILE A 179 -4.45 25.63 2.22
C ILE A 179 -3.32 24.98 1.39
N GLY A 180 -2.87 25.61 0.29
CA GLY A 180 -1.76 25.16 -0.53
C GLY A 180 -2.16 24.35 -1.76
N LEU A 181 -3.40 24.46 -2.25
CA LEU A 181 -3.82 23.80 -3.47
C LEU A 181 -3.40 24.62 -4.71
N PRO A 182 -2.65 24.03 -5.67
CA PRO A 182 -2.27 24.69 -6.91
C PRO A 182 -3.44 24.65 -7.90
N VAL A 183 -4.45 25.50 -7.66
CA VAL A 183 -5.65 25.60 -8.50
C VAL A 183 -5.89 27.03 -8.91
N VAL A 184 -6.21 27.22 -10.19
CA VAL A 184 -6.74 28.48 -10.70
C VAL A 184 -8.25 28.33 -10.75
N VAL A 185 -8.97 29.20 -10.03
CA VAL A 185 -10.42 29.20 -10.03
C VAL A 185 -10.94 30.40 -10.83
N GLY A 186 -11.66 30.12 -11.90
CA GLY A 186 -12.52 31.09 -12.58
C GLY A 186 -13.99 30.90 -12.18
N GLU A 187 -14.90 31.67 -12.78
CA GLU A 187 -16.33 31.58 -12.51
C GLU A 187 -17.12 31.60 -13.83
N SER A 188 -18.23 30.87 -13.89
CA SER A 188 -19.17 30.96 -15.01
C SER A 188 -20.58 30.59 -14.57
N GLY A 189 -21.55 31.29 -15.16
CA GLY A 189 -22.97 31.15 -14.83
C GLY A 189 -23.47 32.21 -13.84
N GLY A 190 -24.51 31.87 -13.06
CA GLY A 190 -25.12 32.73 -12.04
C GLY A 190 -26.60 33.04 -12.29
N ALA A 191 -27.28 33.62 -11.29
CA ALA A 191 -28.74 33.76 -11.23
C ALA A 191 -29.41 34.49 -12.43
N ASN A 192 -28.65 35.25 -13.22
CA ASN A 192 -29.15 36.08 -14.32
C ASN A 192 -28.61 35.68 -15.70
N ASN A 193 -28.05 34.48 -15.86
CA ASN A 193 -27.43 34.05 -17.12
C ASN A 193 -28.12 32.82 -17.69
N ASN A 194 -28.38 32.79 -19.00
CA ASN A 194 -28.82 31.58 -19.74
C ASN A 194 -27.63 30.61 -19.92
N TYR A 195 -27.00 30.25 -18.81
CA TYR A 195 -25.84 29.39 -18.77
C TYR A 195 -26.26 28.03 -18.20
N SER A 196 -25.90 26.96 -18.90
CA SER A 196 -26.15 25.59 -18.46
C SER A 196 -25.04 24.70 -19.03
N ILE A 197 -24.37 23.96 -18.16
CA ILE A 197 -23.32 23.01 -18.54
C ILE A 197 -23.57 21.64 -17.90
N ARG A 198 -23.05 20.60 -18.55
CA ARG A 198 -23.16 19.20 -18.16
C ARG A 198 -21.77 18.58 -17.97
N PHE A 199 -21.73 17.42 -17.33
CA PHE A 199 -20.54 16.58 -17.25
C PHE A 199 -20.06 16.20 -18.64
N GLY A 200 -18.74 16.23 -18.82
CA GLY A 200 -18.03 15.78 -20.01
C GLY A 200 -17.35 14.44 -19.74
N GLU A 201 -16.12 14.49 -19.23
CA GLU A 201 -15.30 13.31 -18.94
C GLU A 201 -15.41 12.88 -17.47
N VAL A 202 -15.41 11.56 -17.23
CA VAL A 202 -15.43 10.97 -15.88
C VAL A 202 -14.36 9.91 -15.78
N ASP A 203 -13.50 10.01 -14.77
CA ASP A 203 -12.52 8.97 -14.43
C ASP A 203 -13.22 7.84 -13.66
N PHE A 204 -13.80 6.89 -14.40
CA PHE A 204 -14.48 5.73 -13.83
C PHE A 204 -13.57 4.70 -13.15
N ASP A 205 -12.25 4.88 -13.22
CA ASP A 205 -11.26 4.04 -12.53
C ASP A 205 -10.93 4.60 -11.15
N HIS A 206 -11.42 5.81 -10.83
CA HIS A 206 -11.32 6.38 -9.51
C HIS A 206 -12.06 5.53 -8.45
N PRO A 207 -11.48 5.31 -7.24
CA PRO A 207 -12.12 4.54 -6.16
C PRO A 207 -13.54 4.98 -5.77
N LEU A 208 -13.88 6.25 -6.01
CA LEU A 208 -15.22 6.80 -5.75
C LEU A 208 -16.32 6.12 -6.59
N PHE A 209 -15.96 5.59 -7.76
CA PHE A 209 -16.89 4.93 -8.67
C PHE A 209 -16.80 3.39 -8.63
N GLN A 210 -15.97 2.84 -7.76
CA GLN A 210 -15.90 1.39 -7.58
C GLN A 210 -17.20 0.86 -6.96
N ASN A 211 -17.76 -0.16 -7.59
CA ASN A 211 -18.96 -0.87 -7.15
C ASN A 211 -20.22 0.01 -7.01
N ILE A 212 -20.33 1.08 -7.79
CA ILE A 212 -21.59 1.85 -7.91
C ILE A 212 -22.35 1.55 -9.20
N PHE A 213 -21.68 0.98 -10.20
CA PHE A 213 -22.27 0.56 -11.47
C PHE A 213 -22.32 -0.97 -11.55
N PHE A 214 -23.32 -1.50 -12.26
CA PHE A 214 -23.38 -2.92 -12.54
C PHE A 214 -22.25 -3.33 -13.50
N LYS A 215 -21.58 -4.47 -13.23
CA LYS A 215 -20.36 -4.93 -13.93
C LYS A 215 -20.54 -5.08 -15.46
N ASN A 216 -21.77 -5.24 -15.96
CA ASN A 216 -22.08 -5.55 -17.36
C ASN A 216 -22.76 -4.40 -18.12
N GLU A 217 -22.89 -3.22 -17.52
CA GLU A 217 -23.55 -2.06 -18.14
C GLU A 217 -22.53 -0.99 -18.53
N LYS A 218 -22.84 -0.20 -19.57
CA LYS A 218 -22.06 1.00 -19.91
C LYS A 218 -22.15 1.96 -18.73
N LYS A 219 -21.00 2.22 -18.09
CA LYS A 219 -20.89 3.21 -17.01
C LYS A 219 -21.39 4.56 -17.52
N LYS A 220 -22.53 5.03 -17.01
CA LYS A 220 -23.14 6.30 -17.37
C LYS A 220 -23.65 6.98 -16.12
N ILE A 221 -23.30 8.25 -15.97
CA ILE A 221 -23.80 9.11 -14.90
C ILE A 221 -24.89 10.00 -15.49
N GLU A 222 -26.01 10.11 -14.79
CA GLU A 222 -27.00 11.13 -15.09
C GLU A 222 -26.38 12.51 -14.78
N SER A 223 -25.97 13.22 -15.82
CA SER A 223 -25.35 14.53 -15.66
C SER A 223 -26.33 15.53 -15.04
N PRO A 224 -25.92 16.29 -14.02
CA PRO A 224 -26.67 17.46 -13.59
C PRO A 224 -26.66 18.54 -14.65
N GLU A 225 -27.62 19.44 -14.50
CA GLU A 225 -27.64 20.75 -15.12
C GLU A 225 -27.01 21.75 -14.16
N ILE A 226 -25.91 22.36 -14.58
CA ILE A 226 -25.10 23.27 -13.76
C ILE A 226 -25.23 24.68 -14.35
N ASN A 227 -25.86 25.57 -13.59
CA ASN A 227 -26.16 26.93 -14.00
C ASN A 227 -25.16 27.94 -13.40
N HIS A 228 -24.43 27.55 -12.37
CA HIS A 228 -23.36 28.34 -11.76
C HIS A 228 -22.29 27.40 -11.19
N HIS A 229 -21.03 27.70 -11.50
CA HIS A 229 -19.89 26.95 -10.98
C HIS A 229 -18.60 27.76 -11.01
N PHE A 230 -17.67 27.31 -10.19
CA PHE A 230 -16.28 27.69 -10.20
C PHE A 230 -15.50 26.77 -11.14
N LYS A 231 -14.83 27.39 -12.11
CA LYS A 231 -13.99 26.72 -13.10
C LYS A 231 -12.66 26.37 -12.48
N LEU A 232 -12.53 25.13 -12.05
CA LEU A 232 -11.29 24.60 -11.51
C LEU A 232 -10.37 24.21 -12.67
N ASN A 233 -9.22 24.88 -12.77
CA ASN A 233 -8.15 24.52 -13.69
C ASN A 233 -6.92 24.13 -12.87
N ASN A 234 -6.49 22.88 -13.02
CA ASN A 234 -5.37 22.33 -12.27
C ASN A 234 -4.54 21.37 -13.14
N SER A 235 -3.25 21.28 -12.83
CA SER A 235 -2.31 20.35 -13.49
C SER A 235 -1.77 19.29 -12.53
N ALA A 236 -1.82 19.55 -11.21
CA ALA A 236 -1.25 18.68 -10.18
C ALA A 236 -2.29 17.78 -9.46
N ALA A 237 -3.57 17.84 -9.86
CA ALA A 237 -4.66 17.09 -9.25
C ALA A 237 -5.10 15.91 -10.12
N ARG A 238 -5.71 14.88 -9.51
CA ARG A 238 -6.42 13.86 -10.26
C ARG A 238 -7.84 14.36 -10.54
N ASN A 239 -8.15 14.60 -11.81
CA ASN A 239 -9.46 15.08 -12.23
C ASN A 239 -10.45 13.93 -12.32
N ILE A 240 -11.47 13.96 -11.46
CA ILE A 240 -12.43 12.87 -11.29
C ILE A 240 -13.63 13.07 -12.23
N ILE A 241 -14.15 14.30 -12.29
CA ILE A 241 -15.23 14.69 -13.20
C ILE A 241 -14.86 16.03 -13.84
N LYS A 242 -14.85 16.08 -15.17
CA LYS A 242 -14.75 17.31 -15.95
C LYS A 242 -16.12 17.69 -16.53
N LEU A 243 -16.28 18.96 -16.83
CA LEU A 243 -17.41 19.51 -17.54
C LEU A 243 -17.17 19.51 -19.04
N ALA A 244 -18.24 19.72 -19.82
CA ALA A 244 -18.19 19.70 -21.28
C ALA A 244 -17.24 20.76 -21.89
N ASP A 245 -16.91 21.81 -21.15
CA ASP A 245 -15.95 22.86 -21.57
C ASP A 245 -14.51 22.57 -21.12
N GLY A 246 -14.25 21.39 -20.55
CA GLY A 246 -12.95 20.94 -20.08
C GLY A 246 -12.58 21.39 -18.66
N SER A 247 -13.34 22.31 -18.05
CA SER A 247 -13.14 22.69 -16.66
C SER A 247 -13.47 21.55 -15.69
N VAL A 248 -12.90 21.55 -14.49
CA VAL A 248 -13.04 20.43 -13.55
C VAL A 248 -14.20 20.67 -12.57
N PHE A 249 -15.10 19.70 -12.47
CA PHE A 249 -16.20 19.69 -11.49
C PHE A 249 -15.77 19.11 -10.15
N LEU A 250 -15.00 18.02 -10.17
CA LEU A 250 -14.49 17.33 -8.98
C LEU A 250 -13.04 16.89 -9.22
N SER A 251 -12.16 17.25 -8.30
CA SER A 251 -10.74 16.88 -8.31
C SER A 251 -10.26 16.37 -6.95
N GLU A 252 -9.30 15.46 -6.97
CA GLU A 252 -8.56 14.99 -5.79
C GLU A 252 -7.16 15.63 -5.75
N TYR A 253 -6.80 16.14 -4.58
CA TYR A 253 -5.45 16.53 -4.21
C TYR A 253 -4.94 15.64 -3.08
N LYS A 254 -3.67 15.21 -3.18
CA LYS A 254 -2.96 14.57 -2.08
C LYS A 254 -2.09 15.61 -1.39
N MET A 255 -2.14 15.65 -0.06
CA MET A 255 -1.40 16.60 0.77
C MET A 255 -0.74 15.84 1.92
N GLU A 256 0.57 15.60 1.81
CA GLU A 256 1.31 14.72 2.71
C GLU A 256 0.59 13.36 2.86
N VAL A 257 0.00 13.09 4.04
CA VAL A 257 -0.75 11.86 4.35
C VAL A 257 -2.25 12.01 4.05
N GLY A 258 -2.76 13.24 3.99
CA GLY A 258 -4.19 13.53 3.80
C GLY A 258 -4.60 13.70 2.33
N LYS A 259 -5.90 13.85 2.14
CA LYS A 259 -6.53 14.02 0.82
C LYS A 259 -7.60 15.09 0.87
N VAL A 260 -7.72 15.85 -0.21
CA VAL A 260 -8.74 16.88 -0.40
C VAL A 260 -9.53 16.59 -1.66
N LEU A 261 -10.85 16.48 -1.54
CA LEU A 261 -11.79 16.49 -2.65
C LEU A 261 -12.35 17.89 -2.83
N LEU A 262 -12.06 18.50 -3.97
CA LEU A 262 -12.48 19.85 -4.30
C LEU A 262 -13.59 19.81 -5.35
N PHE A 263 -14.75 20.38 -5.02
CA PHE A 263 -15.87 20.57 -5.92
C PHE A 263 -15.93 22.01 -6.43
N GLY A 264 -16.23 22.17 -7.72
CA GLY A 264 -16.47 23.48 -8.34
C GLY A 264 -17.90 24.00 -8.19
N VAL A 265 -18.81 23.22 -7.61
CA VAL A 265 -20.25 23.55 -7.55
C VAL A 265 -20.77 23.46 -6.13
N ALA A 266 -21.60 24.43 -5.74
CA ALA A 266 -22.22 24.44 -4.42
C ALA A 266 -23.33 23.37 -4.36
N PRO A 267 -23.49 22.67 -3.23
CA PRO A 267 -24.48 21.60 -3.08
C PRO A 267 -25.91 22.14 -2.86
N VAL A 268 -26.30 23.19 -3.60
CA VAL A 268 -27.58 23.90 -3.50
C VAL A 268 -28.26 24.02 -4.86
N LEU A 269 -29.59 24.14 -4.85
CA LEU A 269 -30.39 24.17 -6.08
C LEU A 269 -30.26 25.48 -6.88
N SER A 270 -29.76 26.56 -6.25
CA SER A 270 -29.50 27.83 -6.93
C SER A 270 -28.34 27.74 -7.92
N TRP A 271 -27.40 26.82 -7.71
CA TRP A 271 -26.23 26.63 -8.60
C TRP A 271 -26.44 25.49 -9.61
N SER A 272 -27.10 24.40 -9.19
CA SER A 272 -27.33 23.24 -10.06
C SER A 272 -28.41 22.31 -9.52
N ASN A 273 -28.94 21.44 -10.36
CA ASN A 273 -29.79 20.33 -9.89
C ASN A 273 -29.00 19.09 -9.45
N PHE A 274 -27.67 19.20 -9.24
CA PHE A 274 -26.81 18.10 -8.81
C PHE A 274 -27.29 17.36 -7.57
N PRO A 275 -27.77 18.03 -6.50
CA PRO A 275 -28.32 17.34 -5.33
C PRO A 275 -29.52 16.42 -5.61
N LEU A 276 -30.21 16.62 -6.74
CA LEU A 276 -31.38 15.83 -7.14
C LEU A 276 -31.02 14.65 -8.04
N LYS A 277 -29.76 14.52 -8.47
CA LYS A 277 -29.32 13.44 -9.35
C LYS A 277 -29.05 12.16 -8.57
N SER A 278 -29.35 11.03 -9.20
CA SER A 278 -29.14 9.68 -8.64
C SER A 278 -27.71 9.43 -8.13
N ILE A 279 -26.71 10.05 -8.77
CA ILE A 279 -25.30 9.92 -8.39
C ILE A 279 -24.90 10.68 -7.12
N PHE A 280 -25.69 11.66 -6.68
CA PHE A 280 -25.32 12.55 -5.58
C PHE A 280 -25.06 11.78 -4.28
N VAL A 281 -26.04 11.00 -3.83
CA VAL A 281 -25.95 10.25 -2.57
C VAL A 281 -24.80 9.24 -2.57
N PRO A 282 -24.64 8.37 -3.60
CA PRO A 282 -23.48 7.48 -3.69
C PRO A 282 -22.14 8.22 -3.70
N LEU A 283 -22.02 9.32 -4.46
CA LEU A 283 -20.76 10.04 -4.60
C LEU A 283 -20.34 10.71 -3.28
N ILE A 284 -21.26 11.35 -2.57
CA ILE A 284 -20.99 11.98 -1.27
C ILE A 284 -20.60 10.93 -0.22
N ASN A 285 -21.33 9.81 -0.14
CA ASN A 285 -20.99 8.72 0.78
C ASN A 285 -19.63 8.11 0.45
N LYS A 286 -19.38 7.77 -0.82
CA LYS A 286 -18.09 7.22 -1.26
C LYS A 286 -16.95 8.19 -0.99
N SER A 287 -17.17 9.49 -1.16
CA SER A 287 -16.19 10.54 -0.84
C SER A 287 -15.84 10.53 0.63
N ALA A 288 -16.82 10.50 1.52
CA ALA A 288 -16.60 10.43 2.95
C ALA A 288 -15.86 9.15 3.37
N TYR A 289 -16.29 7.97 2.90
CA TYR A 289 -15.59 6.72 3.20
C TYR A 289 -14.17 6.69 2.67
N TYR A 290 -13.96 7.13 1.43
CA TYR A 290 -12.66 7.17 0.80
C TYR A 290 -11.68 8.09 1.53
N LEU A 291 -12.16 9.27 1.96
CA LEU A 291 -11.36 10.22 2.73
C LEU A 291 -11.14 9.81 4.19
N SER A 292 -12.06 9.05 4.79
CA SER A 292 -11.93 8.56 6.17
C SER A 292 -10.82 7.53 6.34
N PHE A 293 -10.44 6.87 5.24
CA PHE A 293 -9.40 5.86 5.22
C PHE A 293 -8.05 6.55 5.07
N ALA A 294 -7.44 6.90 6.20
CA ALA A 294 -6.06 7.33 6.22
C ALA A 294 -5.21 6.20 5.62
N GLU A 295 -4.42 6.51 4.59
CA GLU A 295 -3.28 5.68 4.20
C GLU A 295 -2.27 5.76 5.35
N LYS A 296 -2.54 5.06 6.47
CA LYS A 296 -1.46 4.67 7.38
C LYS A 296 -0.44 4.02 6.47
N ASN A 297 0.78 4.58 6.44
CA ASN A 297 1.93 3.99 5.75
C ASN A 297 1.87 2.49 5.99
N ARG A 298 1.47 1.73 4.97
CA ARG A 298 1.42 0.26 5.02
C ARG A 298 2.86 -0.20 4.89
N GLN A 299 3.63 0.09 5.92
CA GLN A 299 5.01 -0.37 6.03
C GLN A 299 4.92 -1.88 5.95
N LYS A 300 5.52 -2.42 4.90
CA LYS A 300 5.57 -3.85 4.68
C LYS A 300 6.63 -4.39 5.63
N TYR A 301 6.22 -5.24 6.54
CA TYR A 301 7.15 -5.93 7.42
C TYR A 301 7.40 -7.33 6.89
N PHE A 302 8.67 -7.69 6.81
CA PHE A 302 9.11 -9.03 6.52
C PHE A 302 9.66 -9.72 7.76
N THR A 303 9.75 -11.04 7.71
CA THR A 303 10.36 -11.83 8.79
C THR A 303 11.77 -11.32 9.11
N GLY A 304 12.03 -11.05 10.39
CA GLY A 304 13.28 -10.46 10.87
C GLY A 304 13.31 -8.93 10.90
N ASP A 305 12.35 -8.23 10.30
CA ASP A 305 12.24 -6.78 10.41
C ASP A 305 11.77 -6.35 11.81
N ALA A 306 12.18 -5.16 12.25
CA ALA A 306 11.67 -4.61 13.49
C ALA A 306 10.37 -3.82 13.27
N ILE A 307 9.29 -4.27 13.90
CA ILE A 307 7.99 -3.61 13.87
C ILE A 307 8.05 -2.33 14.68
N VAL A 308 7.59 -1.21 14.10
CA VAL A 308 7.40 0.05 14.81
C VAL A 308 5.91 0.24 15.10
N VAL A 309 5.54 0.20 16.37
CA VAL A 309 4.17 0.38 16.84
C VAL A 309 3.99 1.80 17.31
N ASN A 310 2.95 2.48 16.82
CA ASN A 310 2.60 3.84 17.25
C ASN A 310 1.60 3.78 18.43
N LEU A 311 2.03 4.24 19.60
CA LEU A 311 1.22 4.30 20.83
C LEU A 311 0.30 5.52 20.90
N LYS A 312 0.26 6.35 19.85
CA LYS A 312 -0.58 7.56 19.74
C LYS A 312 -0.38 8.57 20.87
N GLY A 313 0.80 8.57 21.49
CA GLY A 313 1.13 9.44 22.62
C GLY A 313 0.53 9.00 23.95
N GLU A 314 -0.05 7.80 24.04
CA GLU A 314 -0.51 7.23 25.30
C GLU A 314 0.67 6.69 26.12
N SER A 315 0.60 6.86 27.44
CA SER A 315 1.55 6.23 28.36
C SER A 315 1.15 4.77 28.57
N VAL A 316 1.91 3.86 27.96
CA VAL A 316 1.67 2.41 28.00
C VAL A 316 2.84 1.74 28.72
N PRO A 317 2.77 1.50 30.05
CA PRO A 317 3.90 0.97 30.82
C PRO A 317 4.38 -0.40 30.32
N GLN A 318 3.43 -1.22 29.90
CA GLN A 318 3.67 -2.59 29.46
C GLN A 318 2.82 -2.88 28.22
N LEU A 319 3.48 -3.29 27.14
CA LEU A 319 2.83 -3.72 25.92
C LEU A 319 2.92 -5.24 25.82
N LYS A 320 1.76 -5.90 25.72
CA LYS A 320 1.69 -7.35 25.48
C LYS A 320 1.62 -7.60 23.98
N VAL A 321 2.49 -8.46 23.47
CA VAL A 321 2.52 -8.88 22.07
C VAL A 321 2.03 -10.31 21.97
N LEU A 322 0.98 -10.56 21.21
CA LEU A 322 0.57 -11.91 20.81
C LEU A 322 1.17 -12.20 19.44
N THR A 323 2.01 -13.21 19.37
CA THR A 323 2.71 -13.63 18.15
C THR A 323 1.85 -14.61 17.31
N PRO A 324 2.21 -14.86 16.04
CA PRO A 324 1.48 -15.80 15.18
C PRO A 324 1.40 -17.24 15.73
N ASP A 325 2.43 -17.68 16.45
CA ASP A 325 2.50 -18.99 17.12
C ASP A 325 1.71 -19.04 18.44
N LYS A 326 0.93 -17.99 18.74
CA LYS A 326 0.10 -17.84 19.95
C LYS A 326 0.93 -17.76 21.24
N THR A 327 2.21 -17.42 21.15
CA THR A 327 3.02 -17.10 22.32
C THR A 327 2.82 -15.64 22.69
N GLU A 328 3.02 -15.34 23.97
CA GLU A 328 2.87 -13.99 24.51
C GLU A 328 4.23 -13.46 24.89
N ASP A 329 4.54 -12.24 24.45
CA ASP A 329 5.74 -11.51 24.82
C ASP A 329 5.36 -10.18 25.47
N ILE A 330 6.30 -9.64 26.25
CA ILE A 330 6.08 -8.40 27.01
C ILE A 330 7.19 -7.42 26.69
N ILE A 331 6.80 -6.20 26.30
CA ILE A 331 7.69 -5.07 26.17
C ILE A 331 7.42 -4.11 27.33
N ASN A 332 8.42 -3.89 28.17
CA ASN A 332 8.37 -2.83 29.16
C ASN A 332 8.77 -1.53 28.48
N THR A 333 7.91 -0.52 28.54
CA THR A 333 8.26 0.83 28.08
C THR A 333 8.75 1.62 29.29
N ASN A 334 9.60 2.62 29.06
CA ASN A 334 10.18 3.42 30.15
C ASN A 334 9.19 4.41 30.80
N ASN A 335 7.88 4.17 30.68
CA ASN A 335 6.80 5.04 31.19
C ASN A 335 6.84 6.51 30.70
N THR A 336 7.73 6.82 29.76
CA THR A 336 7.73 8.07 29.02
C THR A 336 6.70 7.97 27.91
N ALA A 337 6.06 9.10 27.58
CA ALA A 337 5.14 9.21 26.44
C ALA A 337 5.91 9.08 25.11
N ASN A 338 6.55 7.93 24.89
CA ASN A 338 7.18 7.58 23.64
C ASN A 338 6.05 7.28 22.67
N SER A 339 5.98 8.04 21.58
CA SER A 339 4.97 7.80 20.54
C SER A 339 5.17 6.46 19.83
N PHE A 340 6.35 5.85 19.92
CA PHE A 340 6.71 4.64 19.20
C PHE A 340 7.46 3.61 20.07
N VAL A 341 7.19 2.34 19.81
CA VAL A 341 7.87 1.18 20.40
C VAL A 341 8.32 0.24 19.29
N GLN A 342 9.53 -0.30 19.42
CA GLN A 342 10.10 -1.24 18.45
C GLN A 342 10.00 -2.68 18.98
N TYR A 343 9.60 -3.61 18.11
CA TYR A 343 9.53 -5.04 18.40
C TYR A 343 10.27 -5.84 17.31
N SER A 344 11.32 -6.56 17.69
CA SER A 344 12.23 -7.23 16.73
C SER A 344 12.11 -8.76 16.69
N LYS A 345 11.28 -9.40 17.52
CA LYS A 345 11.12 -10.86 17.52
C LYS A 345 10.10 -11.31 16.47
N THR A 346 10.45 -11.09 15.20
CA THR A 346 9.56 -11.26 14.03
C THR A 346 9.99 -12.41 13.12
N SER A 347 10.60 -13.45 13.68
CA SER A 347 11.12 -14.60 12.91
C SER A 347 10.04 -15.45 12.25
N SER A 348 8.79 -15.34 12.70
CA SER A 348 7.66 -16.10 12.18
C SER A 348 6.75 -15.20 11.34
N ALA A 349 6.37 -15.64 10.15
CA ALA A 349 5.36 -14.95 9.36
C ALA A 349 3.97 -15.09 10.01
N GLY A 350 3.14 -14.05 9.86
CA GLY A 350 1.79 -14.04 10.39
C GLY A 350 1.36 -12.67 10.91
N ILE A 351 0.35 -12.66 11.77
CA ILE A 351 -0.23 -11.46 12.33
C ILE A 351 0.18 -11.31 13.80
N TYR A 352 0.85 -10.20 14.10
CA TYR A 352 1.25 -9.79 15.44
C TYR A 352 0.22 -8.80 16.00
N LYS A 353 -0.23 -9.01 17.23
CA LYS A 353 -1.22 -8.16 17.90
C LYS A 353 -0.62 -7.50 19.14
N PHE A 354 -0.80 -6.20 19.26
CA PHE A 354 -0.24 -5.40 20.35
C PHE A 354 -1.34 -4.91 21.27
N TYR A 355 -1.26 -5.28 22.54
CA TYR A 355 -2.26 -4.98 23.56
C TYR A 355 -1.70 -4.09 24.67
N ASN A 356 -2.48 -3.08 25.07
CA ASN A 356 -2.32 -2.39 26.35
C ASN A 356 -3.34 -2.96 27.34
N ALA A 357 -2.86 -3.73 28.31
CA ALA A 357 -3.71 -4.54 29.19
C ALA A 357 -4.68 -5.45 28.42
N LYS A 358 -5.91 -5.00 28.17
CA LYS A 358 -6.96 -5.73 27.42
C LYS A 358 -7.32 -5.07 26.09
N GLU A 359 -6.87 -3.84 25.84
CA GLU A 359 -7.20 -3.08 24.64
C GLU A 359 -6.20 -3.41 23.52
N LEU A 360 -6.72 -3.75 22.34
CA LEU A 360 -5.92 -3.99 21.15
C LEU A 360 -5.54 -2.65 20.50
N ILE A 361 -4.27 -2.26 20.60
CA ILE A 361 -3.76 -0.98 20.09
C ILE A 361 -3.50 -1.05 18.59
N ASP A 362 -2.81 -2.10 18.15
CA ASP A 362 -2.38 -2.24 16.77
C ASP A 362 -2.25 -3.71 16.34
N VAL A 363 -2.34 -3.91 15.04
CA VAL A 363 -2.20 -5.22 14.39
C VAL A 363 -1.26 -5.07 13.21
N VAL A 364 -0.21 -5.89 13.18
CA VAL A 364 0.83 -5.81 12.17
C VAL A 364 0.99 -7.17 11.48
N SER A 365 0.98 -7.14 10.15
CA SER A 365 1.18 -8.34 9.33
C SER A 365 2.63 -8.42 8.89
N VAL A 366 3.28 -9.53 9.22
CA VAL A 366 4.65 -9.86 8.84
C VAL A 366 4.60 -11.01 7.83
N ASN A 367 5.33 -10.87 6.73
CA ASN A 367 5.34 -11.87 5.65
C ASN A 367 6.75 -12.37 5.37
N VAL A 368 6.87 -13.52 4.71
CA VAL A 368 8.14 -13.91 4.10
C VAL A 368 8.43 -12.98 2.90
N LYS A 369 9.72 -12.69 2.66
CA LYS A 369 10.14 -11.93 1.47
C LYS A 369 9.84 -12.75 0.22
N PRO A 370 9.18 -12.19 -0.81
CA PRO A 370 8.90 -12.92 -2.06
C PRO A 370 10.15 -13.46 -2.75
N ASP A 371 11.31 -12.85 -2.51
CA ASP A 371 12.58 -13.27 -3.09
C ASP A 371 13.03 -14.66 -2.57
N GLU A 372 12.55 -15.10 -1.39
CA GLU A 372 12.83 -16.44 -0.85
C GLU A 372 12.13 -17.55 -1.65
N SER A 373 11.11 -17.21 -2.45
CA SER A 373 10.42 -18.16 -3.35
C SER A 373 11.17 -18.39 -4.66
N ILE A 374 12.22 -17.63 -4.94
CA ILE A 374 13.02 -17.78 -6.16
C ILE A 374 13.98 -18.96 -5.96
N ALA A 375 13.64 -20.11 -6.54
CA ALA A 375 14.43 -21.34 -6.43
C ALA A 375 15.62 -21.42 -7.41
N GLU A 376 15.88 -20.36 -8.19
CA GLU A 376 17.03 -20.31 -9.08
C GLU A 376 18.34 -20.28 -8.29
N TYR A 377 19.27 -21.18 -8.61
CA TYR A 377 20.59 -21.18 -8.01
C TYR A 377 21.40 -19.97 -8.51
N SER A 378 22.05 -19.25 -7.60
CA SER A 378 23.04 -18.24 -7.98
C SER A 378 24.11 -18.85 -8.89
N SER A 379 24.54 -18.09 -9.89
CA SER A 379 25.64 -18.53 -10.73
C SER A 379 26.96 -18.50 -9.95
N ILE A 380 27.94 -19.28 -10.41
CA ILE A 380 29.30 -19.23 -9.84
C ILE A 380 29.92 -17.83 -9.96
N ASN A 381 29.52 -17.05 -10.96
CA ASN A 381 30.01 -15.68 -11.14
C ASN A 381 29.43 -14.76 -10.06
N ASP A 382 28.14 -14.88 -9.75
CA ASP A 382 27.51 -14.13 -8.66
C ASP A 382 28.18 -14.45 -7.32
N PHE A 383 28.52 -15.72 -7.11
CA PHE A 383 29.23 -16.15 -5.91
C PHE A 383 30.66 -15.59 -5.85
N ARG A 384 31.39 -15.56 -6.98
CA ARG A 384 32.72 -14.91 -7.06
C ARG A 384 32.65 -13.41 -6.77
N GLU A 385 31.64 -12.72 -7.29
CA GLU A 385 31.40 -11.30 -6.98
C GLU A 385 31.12 -11.08 -5.49
N TYR A 386 30.30 -11.94 -4.89
CA TYR A 386 30.04 -11.91 -3.45
C TYR A 386 31.33 -12.10 -2.64
N LEU A 387 32.17 -13.08 -2.98
CA LEU A 387 33.46 -13.32 -2.31
C LEU A 387 34.42 -12.12 -2.44
N ASN A 388 34.46 -11.48 -3.60
CA ASN A 388 35.23 -10.25 -3.81
C ASN A 388 34.69 -9.10 -2.92
N LYS A 389 33.36 -8.96 -2.83
CA LYS A 389 32.71 -7.92 -2.03
C LYS A 389 33.04 -8.05 -0.54
N ILE A 390 33.14 -9.28 -0.01
CA ILE A 390 33.51 -9.52 1.39
C ILE A 390 35.03 -9.59 1.61
N SER A 391 35.84 -9.34 0.57
CA SER A 391 37.31 -9.44 0.62
C SER A 391 37.79 -10.81 1.11
N PHE A 392 37.16 -11.89 0.63
CA PHE A 392 37.51 -13.24 1.04
C PHE A 392 38.95 -13.59 0.60
N ALA A 393 39.80 -13.93 1.57
CA ALA A 393 41.22 -14.23 1.33
C ALA A 393 41.50 -15.69 0.94
N GLY A 394 40.49 -16.56 0.94
CA GLY A 394 40.65 -17.98 0.60
C GLY A 394 40.57 -18.25 -0.90
N LYS A 395 40.96 -19.47 -1.30
CA LYS A 395 40.82 -19.95 -2.68
C LYS A 395 39.47 -20.65 -2.85
N LEU A 396 38.67 -20.17 -3.80
CA LEU A 396 37.47 -20.88 -4.24
C LEU A 396 37.88 -22.13 -5.03
N VAL A 397 37.38 -23.29 -4.62
CA VAL A 397 37.53 -24.56 -5.34
C VAL A 397 36.14 -25.00 -5.78
N GLU A 398 35.93 -25.02 -7.08
CA GLU A 398 34.70 -25.51 -7.70
C GLU A 398 34.76 -27.04 -7.78
N ILE A 399 33.69 -27.71 -7.38
CA ILE A 399 33.60 -29.17 -7.38
C ILE A 399 32.38 -29.54 -8.22
N ASN A 400 32.62 -30.20 -9.35
CA ASN A 400 31.54 -30.69 -10.19
C ASN A 400 30.99 -32.02 -9.64
N LYS A 401 29.72 -32.32 -9.95
CA LYS A 401 29.03 -33.52 -9.45
C LYS A 401 29.69 -34.83 -9.89
N ASP A 402 30.41 -34.81 -11.00
CA ASP A 402 31.08 -35.98 -11.59
C ASP A 402 32.52 -36.16 -11.11
N GLU A 403 33.03 -35.25 -10.27
CA GLU A 403 34.39 -35.31 -9.77
C GLU A 403 34.49 -36.05 -8.43
N ASP A 404 35.65 -36.65 -8.17
CA ASP A 404 35.94 -37.26 -6.86
C ASP A 404 36.15 -36.17 -5.80
N ILE A 405 35.05 -35.87 -5.11
CA ILE A 405 34.96 -34.88 -4.03
C ILE A 405 36.03 -35.15 -2.96
N SER A 406 36.27 -36.41 -2.60
CA SER A 406 37.22 -36.78 -1.56
C SER A 406 38.65 -36.42 -1.98
N ARG A 407 39.01 -36.73 -3.23
CA ARG A 407 40.31 -36.39 -3.80
C ARG A 407 40.53 -34.89 -3.86
N ILE A 408 39.53 -34.12 -4.27
CA ILE A 408 39.64 -32.65 -4.39
C ILE A 408 39.78 -32.00 -3.01
N ILE A 409 39.00 -32.43 -2.02
CA ILE A 409 39.12 -31.93 -0.64
C ILE A 409 40.51 -32.26 -0.07
N MET A 410 41.03 -33.46 -0.31
CA MET A 410 42.37 -33.84 0.12
C MET A 410 43.45 -32.99 -0.56
N GLN A 411 43.35 -32.77 -1.87
CA GLN A 411 44.29 -31.91 -2.61
C GLN A 411 44.22 -30.45 -2.16
N ALA A 412 43.03 -29.94 -1.83
CA ALA A 412 42.86 -28.59 -1.31
C ALA A 412 43.43 -28.42 0.11
N ARG A 413 43.36 -29.45 0.97
CA ARG A 413 43.88 -29.41 2.35
C ARG A 413 45.38 -29.69 2.45
N PHE A 414 45.88 -30.68 1.72
CA PHE A 414 47.24 -31.21 1.88
C PHE A 414 48.14 -30.98 0.66
N GLY A 415 47.61 -30.39 -0.41
CA GLY A 415 48.32 -30.22 -1.68
C GLY A 415 48.27 -31.45 -2.58
N THR A 416 48.83 -31.34 -3.78
CA THR A 416 48.88 -32.43 -4.76
C THR A 416 50.08 -33.34 -4.52
N GLU A 417 49.91 -34.66 -4.64
CA GLU A 417 51.01 -35.62 -4.58
C GLU A 417 51.94 -35.50 -5.82
N LEU A 418 53.00 -34.70 -5.70
CA LEU A 418 53.98 -34.50 -6.79
C LEU A 418 55.05 -35.61 -6.89
N TRP A 419 55.14 -36.50 -5.90
CA TRP A 419 56.19 -37.53 -5.84
C TRP A 419 56.18 -38.47 -7.06
N LYS A 420 55.00 -38.79 -7.62
CA LYS A 420 54.87 -39.61 -8.83
C LYS A 420 55.48 -38.92 -10.05
N ILE A 421 55.29 -37.61 -10.16
CA ILE A 421 55.89 -36.79 -11.23
C ILE A 421 57.41 -36.74 -11.04
N PHE A 422 57.89 -36.48 -9.82
CA PHE A 422 59.33 -36.47 -9.55
C PHE A 422 59.99 -37.83 -9.79
N LEU A 423 59.32 -38.93 -9.46
CA LEU A 423 59.82 -40.28 -9.73
C LEU A 423 59.91 -40.55 -11.22
N LEU A 424 58.89 -40.15 -12.00
CA LEU A 424 58.89 -40.30 -13.44
C LEU A 424 59.99 -39.43 -14.10
N ILE A 425 60.17 -38.19 -13.64
CA ILE A 425 61.25 -37.31 -14.07
C ILE A 425 62.62 -37.92 -13.74
N ALA A 426 62.80 -38.47 -12.53
CA ALA A 426 64.05 -39.13 -12.13
C ALA A 426 64.35 -40.34 -13.01
N LEU A 427 63.34 -41.14 -13.35
CA LEU A 427 63.48 -42.30 -14.22
C LEU A 427 63.81 -41.90 -15.67
N LEU A 428 63.23 -40.79 -16.16
CA LEU A 428 63.55 -40.19 -17.45
C LEU A 428 65.00 -39.66 -17.48
N LEU A 429 65.44 -38.98 -16.43
CA LEU A 429 66.81 -38.50 -16.29
C LEU A 429 67.81 -39.66 -16.24
N ALA A 430 67.50 -40.73 -15.52
CA ALA A 430 68.34 -41.94 -15.49
C ALA A 430 68.45 -42.60 -16.87
N LEU A 431 67.35 -42.62 -17.64
CA LEU A 431 67.38 -43.10 -19.03
C LEU A 431 68.24 -42.21 -19.93
N VAL A 432 68.13 -40.89 -19.80
CA VAL A 432 68.95 -39.92 -20.54
C VAL A 432 70.43 -40.09 -20.18
N GLU A 433 70.76 -40.21 -18.90
CA GLU A 433 72.12 -40.47 -18.42
C GLU A 433 72.67 -41.79 -18.99
N MET A 434 71.86 -42.84 -19.00
CA MET A 434 72.27 -44.12 -19.56
C MET A 434 72.57 -44.02 -21.06
N LEU A 435 71.78 -43.24 -21.81
CA LEU A 435 72.01 -43.00 -23.24
C LEU A 435 73.26 -42.14 -23.50
N THR A 436 73.48 -41.07 -22.73
CA THR A 436 74.67 -40.21 -22.87
C THR A 436 75.95 -40.94 -22.48
N SER A 437 75.92 -41.71 -21.38
CA SER A 437 77.03 -42.57 -20.94
C SER A 437 77.42 -43.60 -22.00
N LYS A 438 76.42 -44.18 -22.69
CA LYS A 438 76.66 -45.14 -23.77
C LYS A 438 77.28 -44.51 -25.01
N SER A 439 76.97 -43.24 -25.30
CA SER A 439 77.60 -42.48 -26.38
C SER A 439 79.04 -42.07 -26.02
N ALA A 440 79.27 -41.59 -24.79
CA ALA A 440 80.60 -41.19 -24.31
C ALA A 440 81.60 -42.36 -24.26
N LYS A 441 81.13 -43.58 -23.93
CA LYS A 441 81.95 -44.80 -24.04
C LYS A 441 82.34 -45.18 -25.47
N LYS A 442 81.54 -44.77 -26.46
CA LYS A 442 81.82 -45.03 -27.88
C LYS A 442 82.90 -44.08 -28.41
N ASP A 443 82.93 -42.85 -27.91
CA ASP A 443 83.94 -41.86 -28.26
C ASP A 443 85.30 -42.13 -27.57
N LEU A 444 85.30 -42.68 -26.35
CA LEU A 444 86.52 -43.11 -25.64
C LEU A 444 87.14 -44.42 -26.17
N ALA A 445 86.41 -45.21 -26.96
CA ALA A 445 86.93 -46.42 -27.60
C ALA A 445 87.61 -46.14 -28.96
N HIS A 446 87.55 -44.89 -29.44
CA HIS A 446 88.16 -44.43 -30.70
C HIS A 446 89.32 -43.43 -30.48
N LEU A 447 89.74 -43.22 -29.23
CA LEU A 447 91.00 -42.58 -28.83
C LEU A 447 91.95 -43.64 -28.31
#